data_AF-M1BJU6-F1
#
_entry.id   AF-M1BJU6-F1
#
_cell.length_a   1.000
_cell.length_b   1.000
_cell.length_c   1.000
_cell.angle_alpha   90.00
_cell.angle_beta   90.00
_cell.angle_gamma   90.00
#
_symmetry.space_group_name_H-M   'P 1'
#
loop_
_entity.id
_entity.type
_entity.pdbx_description
1 polymer ?
#
loop_
_entity_poly.entity_id
_entity_poly.type
_entity_poly.pdbx_seq_one_letter_code
_entity_poly.pdbx_strand_id
1 'polypeptide(L)'
;MSNLTSSPVPCSRSWSISEDSLRRYVFYASENCIQELLSASDSKSCNDGWKILGVDNGVEISKRRSGSLHTFRSRWLLKSVSPEQFITVANAIDAARVSLNKLSRIF
;
A
#
# COMPACT_ATOMS: atom_id res chain seq x y z
N MET A 1 44.60 -36.25 -39.14
CA MET A 1 43.84 -35.85 -37.94
C MET A 1 43.40 -34.42 -38.13
N SER A 2 42.17 -34.19 -38.60
CA SER A 2 41.61 -32.86 -38.86
C SER A 2 40.92 -32.33 -37.60
N ASN A 3 41.42 -31.22 -37.06
CA ASN A 3 40.85 -30.53 -35.90
C ASN A 3 39.44 -30.03 -36.21
N LEU A 4 38.45 -30.49 -35.45
CA LEU A 4 37.12 -29.90 -35.36
C LEU A 4 37.19 -28.66 -34.47
N THR A 5 37.45 -27.49 -35.06
CA THR A 5 37.23 -26.21 -34.38
C THR A 5 35.73 -25.96 -34.21
N SER A 6 35.21 -26.41 -33.07
CA SER A 6 33.91 -26.01 -32.53
C SER A 6 33.96 -24.52 -32.18
N SER A 7 33.34 -23.67 -33.00
CA SER A 7 33.13 -22.27 -32.66
C SER A 7 32.06 -22.16 -31.56
N PRO A 8 32.28 -21.42 -30.47
CA PRO A 8 31.23 -21.15 -29.50
C PRO A 8 30.18 -20.25 -30.17
N VAL A 9 28.98 -20.79 -30.39
CA VAL A 9 27.83 -20.02 -30.86
C VAL A 9 27.58 -18.92 -29.82
N PRO A 10 27.51 -17.63 -30.19
CA PRO A 10 27.13 -16.59 -29.26
C PRO A 10 25.70 -16.92 -28.83
N CYS A 11 25.52 -17.28 -27.56
CA CYS A 11 24.21 -17.36 -26.95
C CYS A 11 23.65 -15.94 -26.85
N SER A 12 23.18 -15.38 -27.97
CA SER A 12 22.23 -14.26 -27.99
C SER A 12 20.88 -14.79 -27.51
N ARG A 13 20.85 -15.30 -26.27
CA ARG A 13 19.61 -15.63 -25.59
C ARG A 13 19.03 -14.28 -25.23
N SER A 14 18.21 -13.74 -26.12
CA SER A 14 17.37 -12.59 -25.81
C SER A 14 16.39 -13.05 -24.76
N TRP A 15 16.56 -12.60 -23.51
CA TRP A 15 15.55 -12.83 -22.48
C TRP A 15 14.40 -11.88 -22.77
N SER A 16 13.53 -12.25 -23.70
CA SER A 16 12.27 -11.54 -23.90
C SER A 16 11.33 -11.97 -22.78
N ILE A 17 11.01 -11.05 -21.86
CA ILE A 17 9.89 -11.22 -20.94
C ILE A 17 8.59 -11.15 -21.75
N SER A 18 7.74 -12.16 -21.62
CA SER A 18 6.40 -12.10 -22.22
C SER A 18 5.54 -11.07 -21.49
N GLU A 19 4.63 -10.44 -22.22
CA GLU A 19 3.69 -9.47 -21.65
C GLU A 19 2.88 -10.07 -20.49
N ASP A 20 2.43 -11.31 -20.61
CA ASP A 20 1.73 -12.03 -19.53
C ASP A 20 2.58 -12.24 -18.28
N SER A 21 3.89 -12.44 -18.43
CA SER A 21 4.80 -12.55 -17.29
C SER A 21 5.00 -11.19 -16.62
N LEU A 22 5.09 -10.12 -17.41
CA LEU A 22 5.15 -8.76 -16.89
C LEU A 22 3.86 -8.38 -16.15
N ARG A 23 2.69 -8.67 -16.71
CA ARG A 23 1.38 -8.40 -16.08
C ARG A 23 1.24 -9.12 -14.74
N ARG A 24 1.60 -10.41 -14.69
CA ARG A 24 1.58 -11.19 -13.44
C ARG A 24 2.54 -10.61 -12.40
N TYR A 25 3.74 -10.21 -12.80
CA TYR A 25 4.70 -9.58 -11.90
C TYR A 25 4.18 -8.25 -11.36
N VAL A 26 3.68 -7.37 -12.23
CA VAL A 26 3.14 -6.06 -11.83
C VAL A 26 1.97 -6.26 -10.86
N PHE A 27 1.04 -7.16 -11.18
CA PHE A 27 -0.09 -7.49 -10.31
C PHE A 27 0.38 -7.98 -8.93
N TYR A 28 1.32 -8.93 -8.90
CA TYR A 28 1.88 -9.45 -7.65
C TYR A 28 2.61 -8.36 -6.85
N ALA A 29 3.45 -7.57 -7.50
CA ALA A 29 4.20 -6.49 -6.85
C ALA A 29 3.26 -5.40 -6.30
N SER A 30 2.20 -5.04 -7.04
CA SER A 30 1.20 -4.06 -6.57
C SER A 30 0.37 -4.61 -5.42
N GLU A 31 -0.10 -5.86 -5.52
CA GLU A 31 -0.88 -6.50 -4.45
C GLU A 31 -0.06 -6.57 -3.16
N ASN A 32 1.19 -7.02 -3.21
CA ASN A 32 2.05 -7.08 -2.02
C ASN A 32 2.27 -5.69 -1.40
N CYS A 33 2.53 -4.67 -2.22
CA CYS A 33 2.68 -3.30 -1.76
C CYS A 33 1.40 -2.80 -1.05
N ILE A 34 0.24 -3.03 -1.65
CA ILE A 34 -1.06 -2.65 -1.09
C ILE A 34 -1.30 -3.39 0.23
N GLN A 35 -1.06 -4.69 0.30
CA GLN A 35 -1.23 -5.49 1.50
C GLN A 35 -0.30 -5.03 2.63
N GLU A 36 0.96 -4.69 2.32
CA GLU A 36 1.90 -4.13 3.30
C GLU A 36 1.43 -2.76 3.82
N LEU A 37 0.97 -1.87 2.93
CA LEU A 37 0.45 -0.55 3.31
C LEU A 37 -0.82 -0.66 4.17
N LEU A 38 -1.77 -1.51 3.80
CA LEU A 38 -3.00 -1.74 4.56
C LEU A 38 -2.69 -2.33 5.94
N SER A 39 -1.83 -3.35 6.00
CA SER A 39 -1.37 -3.95 7.26
C SER A 39 -0.61 -2.97 8.16
N ALA A 40 0.05 -1.98 7.57
CA ALA A 40 0.71 -0.90 8.29
C ALA A 40 -0.28 0.16 8.82
N SER A 41 -1.42 0.32 8.16
CA SER A 41 -2.47 1.27 8.55
C SER A 41 -3.37 0.76 9.68
N ASP A 42 -3.53 -0.56 9.82
CA ASP A 42 -4.35 -1.18 10.86
C ASP A 42 -3.73 -1.00 12.27
N SER A 43 -4.15 0.04 13.00
CA SER A 43 -3.69 0.29 14.38
C SER A 43 -4.52 -0.53 15.40
N LYS A 44 -4.39 -1.85 15.37
CA LYS A 44 -5.14 -2.75 16.28
C LYS A 44 -4.41 -3.08 17.59
N SER A 45 -3.19 -2.57 17.78
CA SER A 45 -2.31 -2.91 18.92
C SER A 45 -1.69 -1.68 19.56
N CYS A 46 -1.59 -1.67 20.89
CA CYS A 46 -0.91 -0.62 21.67
C CYS A 46 0.63 -0.64 21.51
N ASN A 47 1.19 -1.70 20.90
CA ASN A 47 2.61 -1.82 20.59
C ASN A 47 2.80 -2.12 19.10
N ASP A 48 2.32 -1.21 18.24
CA ASP A 48 2.27 -1.35 16.78
C ASP A 48 3.65 -1.18 16.09
N GLY A 49 4.71 -0.97 16.87
CA GLY A 49 6.09 -0.80 16.40
C GLY A 49 6.36 0.56 15.73
N TRP A 50 5.42 1.49 15.79
CA TRP A 50 5.58 2.82 15.21
C TRP A 50 6.27 3.77 16.18
N LYS A 51 7.35 4.42 15.72
CA LYS A 51 8.04 5.47 16.46
C LYS A 51 7.66 6.84 15.91
N ILE A 52 7.16 7.73 16.76
CA ILE A 52 6.87 9.12 16.39
C ILE A 52 8.20 9.84 16.07
N LEU A 53 8.24 10.49 14.90
CA LEU A 53 9.38 11.29 14.45
C LEU A 53 9.16 12.78 14.71
N GLY A 54 7.91 13.25 14.67
CA GLY A 54 7.58 14.64 14.92
C GLY A 54 6.07 14.89 14.88
N VAL A 55 5.66 15.96 15.54
CA VAL A 55 4.30 16.49 15.48
C VAL A 55 4.41 17.97 15.15
N ASP A 56 3.84 18.40 14.03
CA ASP A 56 3.80 19.81 13.63
C ASP A 56 2.42 20.16 13.08
N ASN A 57 1.88 21.31 13.49
CA ASN A 57 0.58 21.84 13.01
C ASN A 57 -0.58 20.82 13.03
N GLY A 58 -0.58 19.89 14.00
CA GLY A 58 -1.60 18.84 14.12
C GLY A 58 -1.32 17.60 13.26
N VAL A 59 -0.30 17.60 12.42
CA VAL A 59 0.20 16.41 11.71
C VAL A 59 1.22 15.70 12.58
N GLU A 60 0.99 14.43 12.88
CA GLU A 60 1.98 13.53 13.45
C GLU A 60 2.58 12.66 12.35
N ILE A 61 3.91 12.56 12.32
CA ILE A 61 4.65 11.64 11.45
C ILE A 61 5.28 10.56 12.31
N SER A 62 5.07 9.30 11.91
CA SER A 62 5.63 8.12 12.57
C SER A 62 6.36 7.22 11.56
N LYS A 63 7.32 6.44 12.05
CA LYS A 63 8.12 5.50 11.25
C LYS A 63 8.12 4.12 11.89
N ARG A 64 8.00 3.08 11.06
CA ARG A 64 8.16 1.68 11.44
C ARG A 64 9.19 1.02 10.53
N ARG A 65 9.97 0.09 11.06
CA ARG A 65 10.86 -0.76 10.27
C ARG A 65 10.16 -2.09 10.00
N SER A 66 10.08 -2.48 8.73
CA SER A 66 9.58 -3.78 8.30
C SER A 66 10.69 -4.45 7.48
N GLY A 67 11.44 -5.37 8.11
CA GLY A 67 12.63 -5.98 7.50
C GLY A 67 13.69 -4.95 7.08
N SER A 68 14.02 -4.92 5.78
CA SER A 68 14.95 -3.96 5.16
C SER A 68 14.31 -2.62 4.81
N LEU A 69 12.98 -2.52 4.83
CA LEU A 69 12.25 -1.33 4.42
C LEU A 69 11.79 -0.48 5.61
N HIS A 70 11.61 0.80 5.34
CA HIS A 70 11.03 1.76 6.27
C HIS A 70 9.67 2.22 5.76
N THR A 71 8.67 2.12 6.63
CA THR A 71 7.33 2.64 6.38
C THR A 71 7.14 3.91 7.19
N PHE A 72 6.59 4.94 6.54
CA PHE A 72 6.22 6.20 7.18
C PHE A 72 4.71 6.35 7.16
N ARG A 73 4.15 6.92 8.22
CA ARG A 73 2.71 7.16 8.37
C ARG A 73 2.48 8.54 8.94
N SER A 74 1.67 9.33 8.26
CA SER A 74 1.16 10.61 8.73
C SER A 74 -0.25 10.45 9.30
N ARG A 75 -0.52 11.09 10.44
CA ARG A 75 -1.86 11.16 11.04
C ARG A 75 -2.22 12.62 11.33
N TRP A 76 -3.46 12.98 11.07
CA TRP A 76 -3.98 14.27 11.49
C TRP A 76 -4.61 14.14 12.88
N LEU A 77 -4.14 14.94 13.83
CA LEU A 77 -4.61 14.99 15.21
C LEU A 77 -5.63 16.12 15.35
N LEU A 78 -6.90 15.74 15.49
CA LEU A 78 -7.98 16.68 15.76
C LEU A 78 -8.01 17.01 17.25
N LYS A 79 -7.50 18.18 17.64
CA LYS A 79 -7.43 18.61 19.05
C LYS A 79 -8.68 19.31 19.56
N SER A 80 -9.48 19.89 18.65
CA SER A 80 -10.64 20.73 18.98
C SER A 80 -11.99 20.04 18.74
N VAL A 81 -11.98 18.75 18.41
CA VAL A 81 -13.17 17.95 18.13
C VAL A 81 -13.15 16.76 19.07
N SER A 82 -14.24 16.53 19.82
CA SER A 82 -14.32 15.36 20.69
C SER A 82 -14.49 14.07 19.86
N PRO A 83 -14.09 12.90 20.37
CA PRO A 83 -14.32 11.64 19.69
C PRO A 83 -15.80 11.43 19.33
N GLU A 84 -16.72 11.83 20.21
CA GLU A 84 -18.17 11.70 20.01
C GLU A 84 -18.63 12.55 18.83
N GLN A 85 -18.22 13.83 18.78
CA GLN A 85 -18.54 14.73 17.67
C GLN A 85 -18.03 14.18 16.33
N PHE A 86 -16.81 13.67 16.32
CA PHE A 86 -16.22 13.06 15.14
C PHE A 86 -17.00 11.82 14.68
N ILE A 87 -17.34 10.91 15.60
CA ILE A 87 -18.10 9.70 15.33
C ILE A 87 -19.49 10.04 14.77
N THR A 88 -20.18 11.02 15.35
CA THR A 88 -21.49 11.46 14.86
C THR A 88 -21.42 11.93 13.41
N VAL A 89 -20.44 12.77 13.07
CA VAL A 89 -20.25 13.25 11.69
C VAL A 89 -19.88 12.10 10.75
N ALA A 90 -18.98 11.22 11.17
CA ALA A 90 -18.57 10.05 10.38
C ALA A 90 -19.76 9.14 10.06
N ASN A 91 -20.61 8.84 11.04
CA ASN A 91 -21.80 8.03 10.87
C ASN A 91 -22.84 8.69 9.95
N ALA A 92 -23.03 10.01 10.07
CA ALA A 92 -23.93 10.74 9.19
C ALA A 92 -23.49 10.70 7.72
N ILE A 93 -22.18 10.85 7.47
CA ILE A 93 -21.59 10.72 6.12
C ILE A 93 -21.79 9.31 5.57
N ASP A 94 -21.55 8.27 6.37
CA ASP A 94 -21.72 6.89 5.96
C ASP A 94 -23.19 6.58 5.60
N ALA A 95 -24.14 7.00 6.44
CA ALA A 95 -25.57 6.84 6.19
C ALA A 95 -26.03 7.56 4.91
N ALA A 96 -25.48 8.75 4.63
CA ALA A 96 -25.76 9.49 3.40
C ALA A 96 -25.26 8.75 2.15
N ARG A 97 -24.04 8.17 2.21
CA ARG A 97 -23.48 7.36 1.11
C ARG A 97 -24.34 6.13 0.82
N VAL A 98 -24.77 5.41 1.85
CA VAL A 98 -25.64 4.22 1.71
C VAL A 98 -26.96 4.60 1.06
N SER A 99 -27.53 5.74 1.43
CA SER A 99 -28.80 6.23 0.88
C SER A 99 -28.68 6.63 -0.60
N LEU A 100 -27.57 7.27 -0.99
CA LEU A 100 -27.27 7.60 -2.39
C LEU A 100 -27.14 6.35 -3.26
N ASN A 101 -26.42 5.32 -2.80
CA ASN A 101 -26.28 4.05 -3.51
C ASN A 101 -27.60 3.29 -3.66
N LYS A 102 -28.53 3.48 -2.72
CA LYS A 102 -29.88 2.91 -2.80
C LYS A 102 -30.74 3.65 -3.82
N LEU A 103 -30.65 4.98 -3.88
CA LEU A 103 -31.35 5.80 -4.87
C LEU A 103 -30.84 5.55 -6.30
N SER A 104 -29.53 5.42 -6.50
CA SER A 104 -28.92 5.13 -7.81
C SER A 104 -29.20 3.72 -8.35
N ARG A 105 -29.85 2.84 -7.57
CA ARG A 105 -30.33 1.52 -8.02
C ARG A 105 -31.81 1.53 -8.37
N ILE A 106 -32.53 2.59 -8.03
CA ILE A 106 -33.96 2.75 -8.28
C ILE A 106 -34.19 3.61 -9.54
N PHE A 107 -33.24 4.48 -9.88
CA PHE A 107 -33.14 5.18 -11.16
C PHE A 107 -32.13 4.49 -12.06
#